data_AF-A0A133UDI6-F1
#
_entry.id   AF-A0A133UDI6-F1
#
_cell.length_a   1.000
_cell.length_b   1.000
_cell.length_c   1.000
_cell.angle_alpha   90.00
_cell.angle_beta   90.00
_cell.angle_gamma   90.00
#
_symmetry.space_group_name_H-M   'P 1'
#
loop_
_entity.id
_entity.type
_entity.pdbx_description
1 polymer ?
#
loop_
_entity_poly.entity_id
_entity_poly.type
_entity_poly.pdbx_seq_one_letter_code
_entity_poly.pdbx_strand_id
1 'polypeptide(L)'
;MGTIIFFLFVHYWDPHVPYDLAPEGYKEMFSPGDYSESSPDMEVFEENEWLKAVYEGHHSKTGTPEKPEKVMSLYDSEIRYTDSEIENLFGVLQELGIDEETLVVLFSDHGEAFGEYGFWDHHSCYNNISRVPLIFWSRDSNWEGPIEEYVQHLDVYPTVLKMAGLSRTGGTDGKNLLPLLEGSGNGREEVVVNTDSTVIQRMYVKNDYALVHTPLRPIRKHIDEFEFFDLEEDPDQLKDISEEKEGLVEKYRLELQDWLSDYLDGFLDLLHKSAVKGCSGLNWYQEALSENPDLAFDDKEFMREFINQYGEAAWLVGEERITSKEDMEAYGPRNE
;
A
#
# COMPACT_ATOMS: atom_id res chain seq x y z
N MET A 1 0.21 43.65 7.95
CA MET A 1 -0.40 42.61 7.09
C MET A 1 -0.65 41.42 7.99
N GLY A 2 -1.82 40.79 7.90
CA GLY A 2 -2.11 39.60 8.72
C GLY A 2 -1.32 38.40 8.20
N THR A 3 -0.90 37.52 9.10
CA THR A 3 -0.32 36.21 8.75
C THR A 3 -1.34 35.42 7.94
N ILE A 4 -0.98 34.99 6.74
CA ILE A 4 -1.79 34.07 5.93
C ILE A 4 -1.28 32.67 6.26
N ILE A 5 -2.11 31.88 6.92
CA ILE A 5 -1.85 30.45 7.11
C ILE A 5 -2.38 29.73 5.86
N PHE A 6 -1.56 28.88 5.26
CA PHE A 6 -1.96 28.06 4.12
C PHE A 6 -1.80 26.57 4.42
N PHE A 7 -2.52 25.77 3.66
CA PHE A 7 -2.33 24.33 3.56
C PHE A 7 -2.38 23.99 2.08
N LEU A 8 -1.38 23.23 1.61
CA LEU A 8 -1.28 22.79 0.23
C LEU A 8 -1.06 21.28 0.22
N PHE A 9 -1.94 20.57 -0.47
CA PHE A 9 -1.74 19.16 -0.80
C PHE A 9 -1.34 19.09 -2.27
N VAL A 10 -0.06 18.77 -2.51
CA VAL A 10 0.47 18.57 -3.86
C VAL A 10 0.56 17.07 -4.08
N HIS A 11 -0.18 16.58 -5.08
CA HIS A 11 -0.17 15.18 -5.46
C HIS A 11 0.61 15.04 -6.77
N TYR A 12 1.85 14.57 -6.67
CA TYR A 12 2.59 14.10 -7.84
C TYR A 12 2.05 12.72 -8.18
N TRP A 13 1.65 12.54 -9.44
CA TRP A 13 1.09 11.27 -9.90
C TRP A 13 2.20 10.24 -10.19
N ASP A 14 3.31 10.70 -10.74
CA ASP A 14 4.51 9.89 -10.98
C ASP A 14 5.15 9.46 -9.64
N PRO A 15 5.61 8.21 -9.48
CA PRO A 15 5.93 7.25 -10.54
C PRO A 15 4.83 6.21 -10.86
N HIS A 16 3.56 6.50 -10.58
CA HIS A 16 2.47 5.56 -10.88
C HIS A 16 2.43 5.19 -12.37
N VAL A 17 2.03 3.96 -12.66
CA VAL A 17 1.80 3.46 -14.03
C VAL A 17 0.94 4.44 -14.87
N PRO A 18 1.24 4.67 -16.17
CA PRO A 18 2.33 4.12 -16.98
C PRO A 18 3.72 4.71 -16.68
N TYR A 19 4.74 3.86 -16.69
CA TYR A 19 6.11 4.21 -16.25
C TYR A 19 6.96 4.94 -17.30
N ASP A 20 6.40 5.30 -18.45
CA ASP A 20 7.13 5.91 -19.57
C ASP A 20 6.67 7.34 -19.88
N LEU A 21 6.23 8.09 -18.87
CA LEU A 21 5.75 9.47 -18.98
C LEU A 21 6.84 10.52 -18.74
N ALA A 22 7.94 10.17 -18.05
CA ALA A 22 9.06 11.05 -17.78
C ALA A 22 9.59 11.68 -19.07
N PRO A 23 10.08 12.92 -19.07
CA PRO A 23 10.65 13.53 -20.27
C PRO A 23 11.83 12.71 -20.82
N GLU A 24 12.07 12.76 -22.14
CA GLU A 24 13.05 11.90 -22.83
C GLU A 24 14.45 11.88 -22.18
N GLY A 25 14.90 13.01 -21.63
CA GLY A 25 16.19 13.10 -20.94
C GLY A 25 16.29 12.27 -19.65
N TYR A 26 15.15 11.94 -19.02
CA TYR A 26 15.06 11.10 -17.82
C TYR A 26 14.94 9.63 -18.18
N LYS A 27 14.18 9.28 -19.23
CA LYS A 27 13.90 7.88 -19.64
C LYS A 27 15.15 7.05 -19.95
N GLU A 28 16.25 7.72 -20.30
CA GLU A 28 17.54 7.09 -20.65
C GLU A 28 18.55 7.12 -19.49
N MET A 29 18.19 7.66 -18.31
CA MET A 29 19.11 7.78 -17.18
C MET A 29 19.44 6.44 -16.52
N PHE A 30 18.50 5.50 -16.55
CA PHE A 30 18.63 4.18 -15.94
C PHE A 30 18.55 3.09 -17.01
N SER A 31 19.47 2.13 -16.96
CA SER A 31 19.50 1.05 -17.94
C SER A 31 18.86 -0.22 -17.37
N PRO A 32 18.01 -0.96 -18.13
CA PRO A 32 17.42 -2.21 -17.64
C PRO A 32 18.45 -3.23 -17.13
N GLY A 33 19.64 -3.26 -17.73
CA GLY A 33 20.71 -4.16 -17.28
C GLY A 33 21.22 -3.90 -15.85
N ASP A 34 20.95 -2.72 -15.29
CA ASP A 34 21.33 -2.38 -13.91
C ASP A 34 20.44 -3.11 -12.88
N TYR A 35 19.29 -3.64 -13.31
CA TYR A 35 18.29 -4.29 -12.46
C TYR A 35 18.28 -5.81 -12.60
N SER A 36 19.20 -6.41 -13.37
CA SER A 36 19.16 -7.86 -13.63
C SER A 36 19.36 -8.72 -12.37
N GLU A 37 20.02 -8.20 -11.33
CA GLU A 37 20.18 -8.91 -10.05
C GLU A 37 19.02 -8.69 -9.08
N SER A 38 18.31 -7.57 -9.20
CA SER A 38 17.19 -7.18 -8.32
C SER A 38 15.81 -7.46 -8.93
N SER A 39 15.76 -7.86 -10.20
CA SER A 39 14.49 -8.16 -10.86
C SER A 39 13.85 -9.42 -10.27
N PRO A 40 12.54 -9.39 -10.01
CA PRO A 40 11.83 -10.54 -9.46
C PRO A 40 11.86 -11.74 -10.41
N ASP A 41 11.83 -12.94 -9.81
CA ASP A 41 11.58 -14.17 -10.54
C ASP A 41 10.13 -14.21 -11.03
N MET A 42 9.95 -14.52 -12.32
CA MET A 42 8.65 -14.58 -12.97
C MET A 42 8.10 -16.02 -13.05
N GLU A 43 8.76 -17.02 -12.46
CA GLU A 43 8.34 -18.44 -12.45
C GLU A 43 6.87 -18.61 -12.02
N VAL A 44 6.43 -17.88 -10.99
CA VAL A 44 5.04 -17.91 -10.50
C VAL A 44 4.03 -17.52 -11.59
N PHE A 45 4.37 -16.56 -12.45
CA PHE A 45 3.53 -16.21 -13.59
C PHE A 45 3.58 -17.29 -14.66
N GLU A 46 4.76 -17.86 -14.96
CA GLU A 46 4.90 -18.90 -15.97
C GLU A 46 4.13 -20.20 -15.63
N GLU A 47 4.08 -20.56 -14.34
CA GLU A 47 3.40 -21.76 -13.85
C GLU A 47 1.89 -21.56 -13.64
N ASN A 48 1.40 -20.32 -13.69
CA ASN A 48 0.01 -19.97 -13.40
C ASN A 48 -0.61 -19.20 -14.56
N GLU A 49 -1.26 -19.93 -15.48
CA GLU A 49 -1.91 -19.36 -16.67
C GLU A 49 -2.90 -18.23 -16.33
N TRP A 50 -3.57 -18.32 -15.17
CA TRP A 50 -4.50 -17.28 -14.73
C TRP A 50 -3.78 -15.99 -14.39
N LEU A 51 -2.76 -16.10 -13.55
CA LEU A 51 -1.97 -14.96 -13.11
C LEU A 51 -1.23 -14.31 -14.28
N LYS A 52 -0.68 -15.13 -15.18
CA LYS A 52 -0.02 -14.68 -16.41
C LYS A 52 -0.92 -13.81 -17.28
N ALA A 53 -2.11 -14.31 -17.60
CA ALA A 53 -3.02 -13.57 -18.47
C ALA A 53 -3.47 -12.24 -17.83
N VAL A 54 -3.68 -12.22 -16.50
CA VAL A 54 -4.01 -10.98 -15.79
C VAL A 54 -2.83 -9.99 -15.82
N TYR A 55 -1.60 -10.46 -15.62
CA TYR A 55 -0.39 -9.65 -15.69
C TYR A 55 -0.16 -9.06 -17.08
N GLU A 56 -0.14 -9.90 -18.13
CA GLU A 56 0.01 -9.47 -19.53
C GLU A 56 -1.11 -8.50 -19.94
N GLY A 57 -2.35 -8.78 -19.53
CA GLY A 57 -3.49 -7.93 -19.80
C GLY A 57 -3.42 -6.56 -19.11
N HIS A 58 -2.88 -6.49 -17.89
CA HIS A 58 -2.63 -5.21 -17.22
C HIS A 58 -1.57 -4.40 -17.99
N HIS A 59 -0.42 -5.01 -18.26
CA HIS A 59 0.72 -4.35 -18.92
C HIS A 59 0.38 -3.87 -20.34
N SER A 60 -0.35 -4.68 -21.11
CA SER A 60 -0.84 -4.30 -22.43
C SER A 60 -1.77 -3.07 -22.39
N LYS A 61 -2.68 -3.01 -21.40
CA LYS A 61 -3.64 -1.89 -21.26
C LYS A 61 -3.00 -0.60 -20.77
N THR A 62 -2.00 -0.71 -19.91
CA THR A 62 -1.24 0.43 -19.41
C THR A 62 -0.12 0.84 -20.37
N GLY A 63 0.21 0.00 -21.35
CA GLY A 63 1.32 0.24 -22.27
C GLY A 63 2.69 0.01 -21.63
N THR A 64 2.74 -0.67 -20.48
CA THR A 64 4.00 -0.96 -19.80
C THR A 64 4.67 -2.22 -20.37
N PRO A 65 6.01 -2.28 -20.38
CA PRO A 65 6.73 -3.49 -20.74
C PRO A 65 6.48 -4.61 -19.74
N GLU A 66 6.34 -5.86 -20.18
CA GLU A 66 6.17 -7.03 -19.29
C GLU A 66 7.47 -7.46 -18.59
N LYS A 67 8.62 -6.90 -18.97
CA LYS A 67 9.91 -7.27 -18.39
C LYS A 67 10.21 -6.43 -17.15
N PRO A 68 10.35 -7.03 -15.96
CA PRO A 68 10.56 -6.29 -14.72
C PRO A 68 11.76 -5.34 -14.79
N GLU A 69 12.89 -5.75 -15.36
CA GLU A 69 14.10 -4.91 -15.48
C GLU A 69 13.79 -3.60 -16.21
N LYS A 70 12.97 -3.68 -17.26
CA LYS A 70 12.61 -2.52 -18.06
C LYS A 70 11.64 -1.62 -17.30
N VAL A 71 10.65 -2.22 -16.62
CA VAL A 71 9.72 -1.49 -15.75
C VAL A 71 10.46 -0.76 -14.65
N MET A 72 11.34 -1.44 -13.91
CA MET A 72 12.13 -0.85 -12.83
C MET A 72 13.01 0.32 -13.31
N SER A 73 13.68 0.19 -14.47
CA SER A 73 14.46 1.29 -15.04
C SER A 73 13.62 2.52 -15.39
N LEU A 74 12.38 2.29 -15.83
CA LEU A 74 11.43 3.32 -16.18
C LEU A 74 10.85 3.98 -14.92
N TYR A 75 10.50 3.17 -13.92
CA TYR A 75 10.05 3.62 -12.61
C TYR A 75 11.08 4.52 -11.91
N ASP A 76 12.36 4.15 -11.91
CA ASP A 76 13.43 5.01 -11.36
C ASP A 76 13.62 6.30 -12.17
N SER A 77 13.35 6.26 -13.48
CA SER A 77 13.35 7.46 -14.33
C SER A 77 12.23 8.43 -13.92
N GLU A 78 11.03 7.91 -13.62
CA GLU A 78 9.91 8.68 -13.09
C GLU A 78 10.24 9.26 -11.71
N ILE A 79 10.81 8.47 -10.79
CA ILE A 79 11.25 8.96 -9.48
C ILE A 79 12.22 10.13 -9.65
N ARG A 80 13.21 9.99 -10.54
CA ARG A 80 14.22 11.03 -10.77
C ARG A 80 13.60 12.31 -11.36
N TYR A 81 12.56 12.16 -12.18
CA TYR A 81 11.80 13.29 -12.70
C TYR A 81 10.98 13.96 -11.60
N THR A 82 10.23 13.20 -10.80
CA THR A 82 9.47 13.71 -9.64
C THR A 82 10.39 14.44 -8.65
N ASP A 83 11.58 13.90 -8.38
CA ASP A 83 12.60 14.55 -7.54
C ASP A 83 12.98 15.95 -8.05
N SER A 84 13.12 16.13 -9.38
CA SER A 84 13.38 17.46 -9.95
C SER A 84 12.19 18.42 -9.86
N GLU A 85 10.96 17.92 -9.90
CA GLU A 85 9.77 18.74 -9.67
C GLU A 85 9.61 19.12 -8.19
N ILE A 86 10.01 18.23 -7.28
CA ILE A 86 10.14 18.55 -5.85
C ILE A 86 11.21 19.65 -5.67
N GLU A 87 12.38 19.55 -6.32
CA GLU A 87 13.40 20.60 -6.30
C GLU A 87 12.82 21.96 -6.75
N ASN A 88 12.01 21.97 -7.82
CA ASN A 88 11.31 23.18 -8.28
C ASN A 88 10.38 23.76 -7.20
N LEU A 89 9.60 22.92 -6.50
CA LEU A 89 8.75 23.35 -5.39
C LEU A 89 9.56 24.03 -4.28
N PHE A 90 10.69 23.42 -3.88
CA PHE A 90 11.59 24.01 -2.88
C PHE A 90 12.20 25.34 -3.37
N GLY A 91 12.54 25.44 -4.66
CA GLY A 91 12.99 26.68 -5.28
C GLY A 91 11.95 27.81 -5.15
N VAL A 92 10.67 27.51 -5.41
CA VAL A 92 9.57 28.48 -5.25
C VAL A 92 9.41 28.93 -3.80
N LEU A 93 9.49 28.01 -2.82
CA LEU A 93 9.43 28.37 -1.39
C LEU A 93 10.55 29.34 -0.99
N GLN A 94 11.76 29.12 -1.52
CA GLN A 94 12.93 29.99 -1.31
C GLN A 94 12.75 31.35 -1.98
N GLU A 95 12.28 31.39 -3.23
CA GLU A 95 12.05 32.64 -3.97
C GLU A 95 10.99 33.52 -3.29
N LEU A 96 9.97 32.90 -2.70
CA LEU A 96 8.94 33.59 -1.91
C LEU A 96 9.42 33.99 -0.51
N GLY A 97 10.54 33.45 -0.03
CA GLY A 97 11.10 33.70 1.30
C GLY A 97 10.23 33.18 2.44
N ILE A 98 9.56 32.03 2.23
CA ILE A 98 8.65 31.40 3.21
C ILE A 98 9.11 30.01 3.64
N ASP A 99 10.28 29.56 3.19
CA ASP A 99 10.83 28.24 3.46
C ASP A 99 11.19 27.99 4.94
N GLU A 100 11.60 29.04 5.67
CA GLU A 100 11.80 28.99 7.14
C GLU A 100 10.47 28.79 7.90
N GLU A 101 9.36 29.31 7.37
CA GLU A 101 8.03 29.23 8.00
C GLU A 101 7.16 28.08 7.45
N THR A 102 7.71 27.22 6.58
CA THR A 102 6.97 26.14 5.93
C THR A 102 7.38 24.78 6.48
N LEU A 103 6.39 23.98 6.87
CA LEU A 103 6.52 22.54 7.05
C LEU A 103 6.22 21.83 5.72
N VAL A 104 7.15 21.00 5.28
CA VAL A 104 6.97 20.08 4.15
C VAL A 104 6.88 18.67 4.69
N VAL A 105 5.81 17.95 4.35
CA VAL A 105 5.67 16.51 4.64
C VAL A 105 5.60 15.80 3.30
N LEU A 106 6.65 15.04 2.97
CA LEU A 106 6.73 14.23 1.75
C LEU A 106 6.47 12.77 2.12
N PHE A 107 5.53 12.12 1.44
CA PHE A 107 5.26 10.70 1.62
C PHE A 107 4.70 10.07 0.35
N SER A 108 4.81 8.75 0.23
CA SER A 108 4.07 7.96 -0.77
C SER A 108 2.83 7.36 -0.12
N ASP A 109 1.74 7.19 -0.84
CA ASP A 109 0.55 6.51 -0.33
C ASP A 109 0.74 4.99 -0.25
N HIS A 110 1.47 4.42 -1.22
CA HIS A 110 1.94 3.04 -1.26
C HIS A 110 3.27 2.93 -2.04
N GLY A 111 3.88 1.76 -2.00
CA GLY A 111 5.04 1.37 -2.82
C GLY A 111 4.62 0.62 -4.08
N GLU A 112 5.51 -0.18 -4.64
CA GLU A 112 5.32 -0.79 -5.97
C GLU A 112 5.84 -2.24 -6.00
N ALA A 113 5.13 -3.10 -6.71
CA ALA A 113 5.60 -4.44 -7.06
C ALA A 113 5.84 -4.55 -8.56
N PHE A 114 6.93 -5.23 -8.92
CA PHE A 114 7.37 -5.45 -10.30
C PHE A 114 7.21 -6.89 -10.76
N GLY A 115 6.82 -7.79 -9.85
CA GLY A 115 6.64 -9.22 -10.09
C GLY A 115 6.78 -10.07 -8.82
N GLU A 116 7.30 -9.49 -7.74
CA GLU A 116 7.58 -10.17 -6.47
C GLU A 116 6.32 -10.90 -5.97
N TYR A 117 6.47 -12.18 -5.62
CA TYR A 117 5.41 -13.08 -5.14
C TYR A 117 4.19 -13.20 -6.07
N GLY A 118 4.33 -12.87 -7.36
CA GLY A 118 3.20 -12.85 -8.29
C GLY A 118 2.31 -11.62 -8.12
N PHE A 119 2.83 -10.54 -7.54
CA PHE A 119 2.20 -9.22 -7.52
C PHE A 119 2.90 -8.28 -8.49
N TRP A 120 2.10 -7.34 -9.00
CA TRP A 120 2.53 -6.15 -9.71
C TRP A 120 1.63 -5.04 -9.20
N ASP A 121 2.00 -3.79 -9.46
CA ASP A 121 1.25 -2.65 -8.93
C ASP A 121 1.24 -2.70 -7.37
N HIS A 122 0.24 -2.11 -6.72
CA HIS A 122 0.12 -2.04 -5.26
C HIS A 122 -0.97 -2.98 -4.69
N HIS A 123 -0.82 -4.28 -4.91
CA HIS A 123 -1.90 -5.24 -4.67
C HIS A 123 -1.75 -6.13 -3.43
N SER A 124 -0.67 -5.99 -2.65
CA SER A 124 -0.38 -6.74 -1.43
C SER A 124 -0.20 -5.81 -0.21
N CYS A 125 0.15 -6.37 0.95
CA CYS A 125 0.55 -5.59 2.13
C CYS A 125 2.04 -5.73 2.52
N TYR A 126 2.86 -6.47 1.75
CA TYR A 126 4.30 -6.62 2.00
C TYR A 126 5.06 -5.28 1.99
N ASN A 127 6.30 -5.28 2.47
CA ASN A 127 7.12 -4.09 2.67
C ASN A 127 7.39 -3.31 1.38
N ASN A 128 7.53 -3.98 0.23
CA ASN A 128 7.67 -3.29 -1.07
C ASN A 128 6.45 -2.40 -1.39
N ILE A 129 5.28 -2.69 -0.81
CA ILE A 129 4.06 -1.88 -0.94
C ILE A 129 3.83 -0.97 0.28
N SER A 130 4.12 -1.43 1.48
CA SER A 130 3.69 -0.74 2.71
C SER A 130 4.78 0.08 3.41
N ARG A 131 6.06 -0.23 3.17
CA ARG A 131 7.20 0.51 3.73
C ARG A 131 7.61 1.62 2.77
N VAL A 132 6.93 2.76 2.90
CA VAL A 132 7.07 3.92 2.02
C VAL A 132 7.86 5.07 2.66
N PRO A 133 8.40 6.01 1.86
CA PRO A 133 9.01 7.21 2.40
C PRO A 133 7.99 8.03 3.20
N LEU A 134 8.43 8.57 4.35
CA LEU A 134 7.74 9.61 5.11
C LEU A 134 8.79 10.57 5.68
N ILE A 135 8.84 11.77 5.15
CA ILE A 135 9.85 12.79 5.49
C ILE A 135 9.14 14.03 6.01
N PHE A 136 9.45 14.40 7.24
CA PHE A 136 9.10 15.70 7.81
C PHE A 136 10.29 16.63 7.67
N TRP A 137 10.09 17.76 6.99
CA TRP A 137 11.13 18.74 6.75
C TRP A 137 10.64 20.14 7.09
N SER A 138 11.47 20.90 7.78
CA SER A 138 11.35 22.34 7.92
C SER A 138 12.74 22.92 8.10
N ARG A 139 13.03 24.06 7.46
CA ARG A 139 14.35 24.67 7.51
C ARG A 139 14.78 25.05 8.93
N ASP A 140 13.82 25.41 9.79
CA ASP A 140 14.07 25.82 11.18
C ASP A 140 14.02 24.64 12.18
N SER A 141 13.78 23.42 11.70
CA SER A 141 13.78 22.23 12.56
C SER A 141 15.20 21.76 12.90
N ASN A 142 15.36 21.18 14.09
CA ASN A 142 16.57 20.44 14.49
C ASN A 142 16.31 18.93 14.51
N TRP A 143 15.38 18.46 13.67
CA TRP A 143 15.06 17.04 13.60
C TRP A 143 16.17 16.29 12.89
N GLU A 144 16.51 15.12 13.41
CA GLU A 144 17.51 14.23 12.86
C GLU A 144 16.84 12.93 12.41
N GLY A 145 17.39 12.31 11.37
CA GLY A 145 16.99 11.00 10.89
C GLY A 145 18.21 10.22 10.38
N PRO A 146 18.03 8.95 9.94
CA PRO A 146 16.76 8.22 9.89
C PRO A 146 16.20 7.88 11.29
N ILE A 147 14.89 7.67 11.35
CA ILE A 147 14.15 7.19 12.53
C ILE A 147 13.69 5.77 12.19
N GLU A 148 14.11 4.79 13.00
CA GLU A 148 13.85 3.37 12.74
C GLU A 148 12.54 2.87 13.37
N GLU A 149 11.98 3.63 14.32
CA GLU A 149 10.74 3.25 14.99
C GLU A 149 9.53 3.27 14.04
N TYR A 150 8.59 2.36 14.29
CA TYR A 150 7.40 2.26 13.45
C TYR A 150 6.48 3.47 13.54
N VAL A 151 5.99 3.90 12.37
CA VAL A 151 4.99 4.96 12.20
C VAL A 151 3.99 4.54 11.12
N GLN A 152 2.86 5.23 11.00
CA GLN A 152 1.85 4.97 9.97
C GLN A 152 1.35 6.28 9.35
N HIS A 153 0.79 6.23 8.13
CA HIS A 153 0.19 7.40 7.46
C HIS A 153 -0.83 8.16 8.30
N LEU A 154 -1.62 7.43 9.09
CA LEU A 154 -2.60 8.00 10.02
C LEU A 154 -1.99 8.91 11.09
N ASP A 155 -0.67 8.83 11.32
CA ASP A 155 0.08 9.70 12.23
C ASP A 155 0.35 11.10 11.64
N VAL A 156 0.30 11.26 10.32
CA VAL A 156 0.55 12.55 9.65
C VAL A 156 -0.52 13.57 10.06
N TYR A 157 -1.79 13.19 10.03
CA TYR A 157 -2.91 14.07 10.36
C TYR A 157 -2.81 14.73 11.76
N PRO A 158 -2.73 13.97 12.87
CA PRO A 158 -2.62 14.59 14.20
C PRO A 158 -1.31 15.35 14.40
N THR A 159 -0.23 14.97 13.71
CA THR A 159 1.07 15.66 13.77
C THR A 159 0.97 17.04 13.13
N VAL A 160 0.46 17.12 11.90
CA VAL A 160 0.30 18.39 11.18
C VAL A 160 -0.66 19.33 11.91
N LEU A 161 -1.78 18.83 12.44
CA LEU A 161 -2.69 19.66 13.25
C LEU A 161 -2.00 20.23 14.48
N LYS A 162 -1.23 19.40 15.19
CA LYS A 162 -0.51 19.83 16.39
C LYS A 162 0.51 20.92 16.07
N MET A 163 1.25 20.76 14.97
CA MET A 163 2.22 21.76 14.48
C MET A 163 1.57 23.07 14.06
N ALA A 164 0.38 23.01 13.45
CA ALA A 164 -0.41 24.18 13.10
C ALA A 164 -1.05 24.88 14.31
N GLY A 165 -0.82 24.40 15.54
CA GLY A 165 -1.44 24.94 16.76
C GLY A 165 -2.95 24.68 16.84
N LEU A 166 -3.46 23.74 16.04
CA LEU A 166 -4.87 23.37 16.00
C LEU A 166 -5.15 22.22 16.98
N SER A 167 -6.33 22.27 17.60
CA SER A 167 -6.81 21.17 18.42
C SER A 167 -7.34 20.04 17.54
N ARG A 168 -6.98 18.80 17.88
CA ARG A 168 -7.55 17.60 17.25
C ARG A 168 -9.08 17.61 17.42
N THR A 169 -9.79 17.36 16.33
CA THR A 169 -11.17 16.84 16.38
C THR A 169 -11.07 15.32 16.39
N GLY A 170 -11.77 14.63 17.30
CA GLY A 170 -11.66 13.18 17.53
C GLY A 170 -11.82 12.28 16.30
N GLY A 171 -11.82 10.97 16.50
CA GLY A 171 -12.01 10.01 15.40
C GLY A 171 -10.78 9.73 14.52
N THR A 172 -9.58 9.71 15.10
CA THR A 172 -8.37 9.21 14.42
C THR A 172 -7.59 8.26 15.32
N ASP A 173 -7.13 7.15 14.73
CA ASP A 173 -6.20 6.19 15.34
C ASP A 173 -4.73 6.66 15.25
N GLY A 174 -4.51 7.84 14.65
CA GLY A 174 -3.23 8.51 14.53
C GLY A 174 -2.63 8.96 15.86
N LYS A 175 -1.31 8.82 15.96
CA LYS A 175 -0.47 9.33 17.05
C LYS A 175 0.29 10.55 16.55
N ASN A 176 0.45 11.55 17.41
CA ASN A 176 1.27 12.71 17.12
C ASN A 176 2.77 12.32 17.16
N LEU A 177 3.48 12.54 16.05
CA LEU A 177 4.90 12.20 15.88
C LEU A 177 5.86 13.25 16.42
N LEU A 178 5.39 14.44 16.85
CA LEU A 178 6.30 15.46 17.37
C LEU A 178 7.25 14.97 18.47
N PRO A 179 6.82 14.20 19.48
CA PRO A 179 7.74 13.67 20.47
C PRO A 179 8.83 12.79 19.86
N LEU A 180 8.50 12.00 18.82
CA LEU A 180 9.45 11.17 18.10
C LEU A 180 10.43 12.03 17.29
N LEU A 181 9.94 13.01 16.53
CA LEU A 181 10.76 13.95 15.77
C LEU A 181 11.72 14.77 16.67
N GLU A 182 11.28 15.10 17.89
CA GLU A 182 12.07 15.84 18.88
C GLU A 182 13.02 14.94 19.72
N GLY A 183 13.06 13.63 19.46
CA GLY A 183 13.90 12.66 20.20
C GLY A 183 13.47 12.47 21.66
N SER A 184 12.23 12.80 22.00
CA SER A 184 11.68 12.75 23.37
C SER A 184 10.64 11.64 23.58
N GLY A 185 10.27 10.93 22.52
CA GLY A 185 9.30 9.83 22.55
C GLY A 185 9.68 8.70 21.59
N ASN A 186 8.91 7.62 21.64
CA ASN A 186 9.08 6.44 20.79
C ASN A 186 7.97 6.37 19.73
N GLY A 187 8.22 5.62 18.65
CA GLY A 187 7.20 5.27 17.69
C GLY A 187 6.21 4.23 18.22
N ARG A 188 5.55 3.53 17.30
CA ARG A 188 4.58 2.48 17.60
C ARG A 188 5.32 1.20 17.98
N GLU A 189 4.78 0.46 18.95
CA GLU A 189 5.28 -0.87 19.30
C GLU A 189 4.97 -1.91 18.21
N GLU A 190 3.88 -1.68 17.47
CA GLU A 190 3.39 -2.56 16.43
C GLU A 190 2.64 -1.77 15.35
N VAL A 191 2.61 -2.32 14.14
CA VAL A 191 1.82 -1.77 13.03
C VAL A 191 0.99 -2.86 12.36
N VAL A 192 -0.18 -2.46 11.88
CA VAL A 192 -1.09 -3.31 11.12
C VAL A 192 -1.34 -2.67 9.77
N VAL A 193 -1.15 -3.46 8.71
CA VAL A 193 -1.39 -3.07 7.33
C VAL A 193 -2.43 -4.02 6.75
N ASN A 194 -3.43 -3.47 6.05
CA ASN A 194 -4.48 -4.25 5.42
C ASN A 194 -4.52 -3.95 3.93
N THR A 195 -4.87 -4.95 3.11
CA THR A 195 -5.22 -4.78 1.69
C THR A 195 -6.48 -5.56 1.35
N ASP A 196 -7.32 -4.95 0.54
CA ASP A 196 -8.54 -5.54 -0.04
C ASP A 196 -8.56 -5.22 -1.55
N SER A 197 -7.51 -5.65 -2.26
CA SER A 197 -7.37 -5.39 -3.70
C SER A 197 -7.65 -6.67 -4.50
N THR A 198 -6.62 -7.36 -4.97
CA THR A 198 -6.73 -8.66 -5.67
C THR A 198 -6.58 -9.86 -4.72
N VAL A 199 -6.22 -9.58 -3.48
CA VAL A 199 -6.17 -10.47 -2.32
C VAL A 199 -6.74 -9.74 -1.11
N ILE A 200 -7.14 -10.49 -0.10
CA ILE A 200 -7.38 -9.95 1.24
C ILE A 200 -6.19 -10.34 2.10
N GLN A 201 -5.41 -9.37 2.56
CA GLN A 201 -4.28 -9.60 3.46
C GLN A 201 -4.30 -8.65 4.65
N ARG A 202 -3.82 -9.14 5.78
CA ARG A 202 -3.45 -8.36 6.96
C ARG A 202 -2.05 -8.71 7.37
N MET A 203 -1.17 -7.73 7.45
CA MET A 203 0.16 -7.86 8.03
C MET A 203 0.18 -7.25 9.42
N TYR A 204 0.71 -7.98 10.39
CA TYR A 204 0.98 -7.53 11.75
C TYR A 204 2.48 -7.55 12.00
N VAL A 205 3.06 -6.37 12.25
CA VAL A 205 4.51 -6.21 12.45
C VAL A 205 4.80 -5.79 13.88
N LYS A 206 5.75 -6.48 14.51
CA LYS A 206 6.20 -6.19 15.88
C LYS A 206 7.55 -6.84 16.15
N ASN A 207 8.46 -6.10 16.78
CA ASN A 207 9.84 -6.55 17.08
C ASN A 207 10.54 -7.14 15.84
N ASP A 208 10.42 -6.45 14.70
CA ASP A 208 11.01 -6.84 13.42
C ASP A 208 10.58 -8.22 12.91
N TYR A 209 9.43 -8.71 13.36
CA TYR A 209 8.75 -9.85 12.73
C TYR A 209 7.44 -9.40 12.10
N ALA A 210 7.14 -9.94 10.92
CA ALA A 210 5.87 -9.75 10.23
C ALA A 210 5.10 -11.07 10.14
N LEU A 211 3.88 -11.10 10.66
CA LEU A 211 2.88 -12.13 10.36
C LEU A 211 1.94 -11.61 9.28
N VAL A 212 1.92 -12.26 8.11
CA VAL A 212 0.96 -11.98 7.05
C VAL A 212 -0.13 -13.04 7.08
N HIS A 213 -1.38 -12.62 7.26
CA HIS A 213 -2.56 -13.46 7.18
C HIS A 213 -3.33 -13.14 5.90
N THR A 214 -3.47 -14.14 5.02
CA THR A 214 -4.10 -14.03 3.70
C THR A 214 -5.39 -14.88 3.63
N PRO A 215 -6.51 -14.42 4.22
CA PRO A 215 -7.75 -15.19 4.25
C PRO A 215 -8.38 -15.45 2.87
N LEU A 216 -8.11 -14.60 1.87
CA LEU A 216 -8.60 -14.79 0.51
C LEU A 216 -7.50 -14.48 -0.52
N ARG A 217 -7.07 -15.51 -1.25
CA ARG A 217 -6.02 -15.47 -2.28
C ARG A 217 -6.41 -16.25 -3.55
N PRO A 218 -7.25 -15.68 -4.42
CA PRO A 218 -7.91 -16.42 -5.51
C PRO A 218 -6.92 -17.11 -6.48
N ILE A 219 -6.37 -16.37 -7.42
CA ILE A 219 -5.40 -16.88 -8.41
C ILE A 219 -3.98 -17.01 -7.86
N ARG A 220 -3.78 -16.75 -6.56
CA ARG A 220 -2.47 -16.77 -5.88
C ARG A 220 -2.42 -17.89 -4.84
N LYS A 221 -2.68 -19.12 -5.27
CA LYS A 221 -2.73 -20.30 -4.39
C LYS A 221 -1.36 -20.72 -3.86
N HIS A 222 -0.28 -20.21 -4.46
CA HIS A 222 1.10 -20.38 -4.00
C HIS A 222 1.40 -19.58 -2.73
N ILE A 223 0.57 -18.58 -2.41
CA ILE A 223 0.66 -17.84 -1.15
C ILE A 223 -0.02 -18.66 -0.07
N ASP A 224 0.64 -18.85 1.06
CA ASP A 224 0.06 -19.54 2.21
C ASP A 224 -0.94 -18.66 2.97
N GLU A 225 -1.80 -19.31 3.77
CA GLU A 225 -2.76 -18.54 4.58
C GLU A 225 -2.04 -17.69 5.64
N PHE A 226 -0.92 -18.21 6.16
CA PHE A 226 -0.06 -17.53 7.10
C PHE A 226 1.37 -17.63 6.62
N GLU A 227 2.01 -16.48 6.45
CA GLU A 227 3.44 -16.35 6.19
C GLU A 227 4.06 -15.57 7.35
N PHE A 228 5.32 -15.86 7.66
CA PHE A 228 6.03 -15.25 8.77
C PHE A 228 7.45 -14.87 8.36
N PHE A 229 7.83 -13.62 8.60
CA PHE A 229 9.11 -13.07 8.13
C PHE A 229 9.89 -12.42 9.27
N ASP A 230 11.21 -12.55 9.23
CA ASP A 230 12.16 -11.83 10.07
C ASP A 230 12.67 -10.62 9.29
N LEU A 231 12.15 -9.43 9.58
CA LEU A 231 12.41 -8.20 8.83
C LEU A 231 13.80 -7.62 9.08
N GLU A 232 14.50 -8.04 10.15
CA GLU A 232 15.88 -7.65 10.39
C GLU A 232 16.83 -8.36 9.41
N GLU A 233 16.61 -9.65 9.18
CA GLU A 233 17.42 -10.47 8.28
C GLU A 233 16.90 -10.46 6.83
N ASP A 234 15.60 -10.27 6.63
CA ASP A 234 14.90 -10.33 5.35
C ASP A 234 13.88 -9.18 5.20
N PRO A 235 14.36 -7.94 5.00
CA PRO A 235 13.49 -6.76 4.90
C PRO A 235 12.55 -6.80 3.68
N ASP A 236 12.91 -7.55 2.64
CA ASP A 236 12.15 -7.70 1.41
C ASP A 236 11.15 -8.86 1.47
N GLN A 237 11.15 -9.61 2.59
CA GLN A 237 10.23 -10.71 2.91
C GLN A 237 10.31 -11.91 1.95
N LEU A 238 11.49 -12.16 1.37
CA LEU A 238 11.70 -13.18 0.33
C LEU A 238 11.62 -14.61 0.85
N LYS A 239 11.78 -14.82 2.15
CA LYS A 239 11.81 -16.14 2.78
C LYS A 239 10.78 -16.26 3.89
N ASP A 240 9.70 -16.99 3.61
CA ASP A 240 8.78 -17.44 4.66
C ASP A 240 9.48 -18.43 5.62
N ILE A 241 9.44 -18.11 6.92
CA ILE A 241 9.98 -18.93 8.02
C ILE A 241 8.87 -19.48 8.93
N SER A 242 7.61 -19.47 8.47
CA SER A 242 6.44 -19.94 9.21
C SER A 242 6.59 -21.38 9.73
N GLU A 243 7.06 -22.31 8.88
CA GLU A 243 7.33 -23.71 9.25
C GLU A 243 8.50 -23.84 10.23
N GLU A 244 9.53 -23.00 10.13
CA GLU A 244 10.70 -23.05 11.01
C GLU A 244 10.38 -22.51 12.42
N LYS A 245 9.36 -21.66 12.53
CA LYS A 245 9.03 -20.88 13.72
C LYS A 245 7.56 -21.05 14.17
N GLU A 246 6.96 -22.22 13.98
CA GLU A 246 5.55 -22.50 14.30
C GLU A 246 5.07 -21.95 15.66
N GLY A 247 5.88 -22.11 16.71
CA GLY A 247 5.54 -21.62 18.05
C GLY A 247 5.49 -20.09 18.16
N LEU A 248 6.30 -19.38 17.36
CA LEU A 248 6.28 -17.92 17.28
C LEU A 248 5.13 -17.44 16.39
N VAL A 249 4.83 -18.16 15.31
CA VAL A 249 3.64 -17.91 14.47
C VAL A 249 2.37 -17.95 15.30
N GLU A 250 2.18 -19.00 16.12
CA GLU A 250 0.99 -19.11 16.97
C GLU A 250 0.92 -17.97 18.01
N LYS A 251 2.06 -17.58 18.58
CA LYS A 251 2.14 -16.41 19.46
C LYS A 251 1.67 -15.13 18.74
N TYR A 252 2.17 -14.85 17.53
CA TYR A 252 1.80 -13.65 16.78
C TYR A 252 0.35 -13.69 16.30
N ARG A 253 -0.20 -14.88 16.01
CA ARG A 253 -1.63 -15.05 15.69
C ARG A 253 -2.51 -14.65 16.88
N LEU A 254 -2.14 -15.06 18.09
CA LEU A 254 -2.85 -14.68 19.31
C LEU A 254 -2.70 -13.18 19.58
N GLU A 255 -1.50 -12.61 19.45
CA GLU A 255 -1.29 -11.17 19.63
C GLU A 255 -2.10 -10.34 18.61
N LEU A 256 -2.16 -10.77 17.34
CA LEU A 256 -3.01 -10.13 16.34
C LEU A 256 -4.50 -10.22 16.70
N GLN A 257 -4.96 -11.36 17.24
CA GLN A 257 -6.36 -11.49 17.68
C GLN A 257 -6.68 -10.58 18.86
N ASP A 258 -5.80 -10.49 19.85
CA ASP A 258 -5.93 -9.57 20.97
C ASP A 258 -5.96 -8.11 20.48
N TRP A 259 -5.03 -7.75 19.59
CA TRP A 259 -5.00 -6.44 18.96
C TRP A 259 -6.29 -6.12 18.21
N LEU A 260 -6.82 -7.06 17.42
CA LEU A 260 -8.07 -6.87 16.68
C LEU A 260 -9.26 -6.70 17.63
N SER A 261 -9.32 -7.48 18.70
CA SER A 261 -10.38 -7.36 19.70
C SER A 261 -10.39 -5.95 20.33
N ASP A 262 -9.22 -5.45 20.72
CA ASP A 262 -9.07 -4.12 21.31
C ASP A 262 -9.30 -3.00 20.27
N TYR A 263 -8.72 -3.15 19.07
CA TYR A 263 -8.85 -2.18 18.00
C TYR A 263 -10.29 -2.06 17.52
N LEU A 264 -11.00 -3.17 17.37
CA LEU A 264 -12.37 -3.16 16.89
C LEU A 264 -13.35 -2.76 17.98
N ASP A 265 -13.07 -2.97 19.27
CA ASP A 265 -13.97 -2.58 20.38
C ASP A 265 -15.44 -3.01 20.15
N GLY A 266 -15.63 -4.25 19.71
CA GLY A 266 -16.94 -4.83 19.38
C GLY A 266 -17.52 -4.45 18.01
N PHE A 267 -16.85 -3.60 17.22
CA PHE A 267 -17.19 -3.34 15.83
C PHE A 267 -16.80 -4.50 14.91
N LEU A 268 -17.42 -4.55 13.72
CA LEU A 268 -17.16 -5.58 12.72
C LEU A 268 -15.80 -5.36 12.05
N ASP A 269 -15.01 -6.43 11.90
CA ASP A 269 -13.82 -6.42 11.05
C ASP A 269 -14.23 -6.30 9.57
N LEU A 270 -14.04 -5.10 8.99
CA LEU A 270 -14.38 -4.83 7.60
C LEU A 270 -13.53 -5.65 6.62
N LEU A 271 -12.29 -5.99 6.98
CA LEU A 271 -11.44 -6.82 6.14
C LEU A 271 -11.98 -8.26 6.08
N HIS A 272 -12.43 -8.78 7.23
CA HIS A 272 -13.10 -10.08 7.29
C HIS A 272 -14.40 -10.08 6.49
N LYS A 273 -15.18 -8.98 6.57
CA LYS A 273 -16.38 -8.79 5.74
C LYS A 273 -16.05 -8.83 4.24
N SER A 274 -14.93 -8.23 3.82
CA SER A 274 -14.45 -8.30 2.44
C SER A 274 -14.03 -9.71 2.03
N ALA A 275 -13.33 -10.46 2.91
CA ALA A 275 -13.00 -11.86 2.65
C ALA A 275 -14.24 -12.72 2.37
N VAL A 276 -15.36 -12.43 3.05
CA VAL A 276 -16.63 -13.12 2.85
C VAL A 276 -17.36 -12.69 1.56
N LYS A 277 -17.25 -11.41 1.17
CA LYS A 277 -17.95 -10.86 -0.01
C LYS A 277 -17.17 -11.01 -1.32
N GLY A 278 -15.86 -11.28 -1.25
CA GLY A 278 -14.94 -11.16 -2.37
C GLY A 278 -14.21 -9.81 -2.35
N CYS A 279 -12.97 -9.82 -2.83
CA CYS A 279 -12.11 -8.63 -2.79
C CYS A 279 -12.56 -7.53 -3.76
N SER A 280 -12.30 -6.28 -3.39
CA SER A 280 -12.84 -5.11 -4.10
C SER A 280 -12.37 -5.03 -5.56
N GLY A 281 -11.11 -5.40 -5.83
CA GLY A 281 -10.55 -5.43 -7.18
C GLY A 281 -11.30 -6.40 -8.08
N LEU A 282 -11.65 -7.60 -7.58
CA LEU A 282 -12.43 -8.56 -8.34
C LEU A 282 -13.87 -8.12 -8.61
N ASN A 283 -14.50 -7.43 -7.65
CA ASN A 283 -15.83 -6.86 -7.85
C ASN A 283 -15.81 -5.79 -8.94
N TRP A 284 -14.78 -4.93 -8.97
CA TRP A 284 -14.59 -3.97 -10.05
C TRP A 284 -14.41 -4.65 -11.41
N TYR A 285 -13.58 -5.71 -11.49
CA TYR A 285 -13.43 -6.48 -12.73
C TYR A 285 -14.77 -7.08 -13.20
N GLN A 286 -15.60 -7.60 -12.30
CA GLN A 286 -16.93 -8.12 -12.62
C GLN A 286 -17.86 -7.03 -13.16
N GLU A 287 -17.89 -5.86 -12.51
CA GLU A 287 -18.71 -4.72 -12.95
C GLU A 287 -18.27 -4.22 -14.32
N ALA A 288 -16.96 -3.99 -14.51
CA ALA A 288 -16.39 -3.54 -15.79
C ALA A 288 -16.72 -4.52 -16.94
N LEU A 289 -16.67 -5.83 -16.68
CA LEU A 289 -17.06 -6.87 -17.64
C LEU A 289 -18.55 -6.91 -17.95
N SER A 290 -19.40 -6.62 -16.95
CA SER A 290 -20.84 -6.55 -17.15
C SER A 290 -21.25 -5.37 -18.03
N GLU A 291 -20.51 -4.27 -17.93
CA GLU A 291 -20.75 -3.04 -18.70
C GLU A 291 -20.12 -3.08 -20.09
N ASN A 292 -18.95 -3.70 -20.23
CA ASN A 292 -18.30 -3.90 -21.51
C ASN A 292 -17.61 -5.28 -21.56
N PRO A 293 -18.30 -6.30 -22.12
CA PRO A 293 -17.78 -7.67 -22.24
C PRO A 293 -16.53 -7.81 -23.14
N ASP A 294 -16.18 -6.75 -23.89
CA ASP A 294 -14.97 -6.69 -24.71
C ASP A 294 -13.79 -6.01 -23.97
N LEU A 295 -14.00 -5.55 -22.72
CA LEU A 295 -13.05 -4.71 -21.97
C LEU A 295 -12.06 -5.52 -21.12
N ALA A 296 -12.24 -6.84 -20.99
CA ALA A 296 -11.29 -7.67 -20.26
C ALA A 296 -10.93 -8.94 -21.03
N PHE A 297 -9.67 -8.95 -21.47
CA PHE A 297 -8.94 -10.07 -22.05
C PHE A 297 -9.50 -10.52 -23.41
N ASP A 298 -8.60 -10.81 -24.36
CA ASP A 298 -9.01 -11.30 -25.68
C ASP A 298 -9.69 -12.68 -25.60
N ASP A 299 -9.51 -13.40 -24.47
CA ASP A 299 -10.12 -14.70 -24.18
C ASP A 299 -11.35 -14.60 -23.25
N LYS A 300 -12.54 -14.61 -23.88
CA LYS A 300 -13.83 -14.56 -23.20
C LYS A 300 -14.22 -15.87 -22.49
N GLU A 301 -13.65 -17.00 -22.89
CA GLU A 301 -13.94 -18.30 -22.28
C GLU A 301 -13.20 -18.44 -20.95
N PHE A 302 -11.93 -18.05 -20.96
CA PHE A 302 -11.09 -17.88 -19.77
C PHE A 302 -11.78 -17.00 -18.72
N MET A 303 -12.26 -15.81 -19.08
CA MET A 303 -12.91 -14.91 -18.10
C MET A 303 -14.21 -15.46 -17.51
N ARG A 304 -14.96 -16.24 -18.29
CA ARG A 304 -16.17 -16.88 -17.79
C ARG A 304 -15.84 -17.94 -16.74
N GLU A 305 -14.77 -18.72 -16.96
CA GLU A 305 -14.27 -19.69 -15.98
C GLU A 305 -13.73 -19.00 -14.73
N PHE A 306 -12.99 -17.89 -14.88
CA PHE A 306 -12.49 -17.09 -13.77
C PHE A 306 -13.62 -16.54 -12.88
N ILE A 307 -14.64 -15.92 -13.47
CA ILE A 307 -15.80 -15.40 -12.71
C ILE A 307 -16.56 -16.54 -12.03
N ASN A 308 -16.76 -17.68 -12.70
CA ASN A 308 -17.44 -18.81 -12.08
C ASN A 308 -16.62 -19.44 -10.94
N GLN A 309 -15.29 -19.47 -11.07
CA GLN A 309 -14.41 -20.11 -10.08
C GLN A 309 -14.09 -19.21 -8.88
N TYR A 310 -13.98 -17.90 -9.11
CA TYR A 310 -13.49 -16.94 -8.11
C TYR A 310 -14.49 -15.81 -7.80
N GLY A 311 -15.49 -15.60 -8.66
CA GLY A 311 -16.56 -14.63 -8.45
C GLY A 311 -17.76 -15.16 -7.66
N GLU A 312 -17.92 -16.48 -7.55
CA GLU A 312 -18.99 -17.08 -6.73
C GLU A 312 -18.79 -16.96 -5.21
N ALA A 313 -17.66 -16.42 -4.74
CA ALA A 313 -17.53 -16.05 -3.32
C ALA A 313 -18.62 -15.04 -2.87
N ALA A 314 -19.22 -14.29 -3.81
CA ALA A 314 -20.34 -13.39 -3.55
C ALA A 314 -21.72 -14.08 -3.45
N TRP A 315 -21.86 -15.37 -3.79
CA TRP A 315 -23.17 -16.03 -3.93
C TRP A 315 -23.58 -16.98 -2.80
N LEU A 316 -22.71 -17.22 -1.80
CA LEU A 316 -23.00 -18.16 -0.71
C LEU A 316 -23.28 -17.54 0.67
N VAL A 317 -23.48 -16.22 0.75
CA VAL A 317 -24.07 -15.60 1.95
C VAL A 317 -25.49 -15.13 1.64
N GLY A 318 -26.44 -15.93 2.12
CA GLY A 318 -27.86 -15.77 1.85
C GLY A 318 -28.46 -14.41 2.26
N GLU A 319 -29.33 -13.93 1.38
CA GLU A 319 -30.60 -13.21 1.63
C GLU A 319 -30.70 -11.97 2.54
N GLU A 320 -29.64 -11.44 3.15
CA GLU A 320 -29.71 -10.11 3.80
C GLU A 320 -28.70 -9.13 3.20
N ARG A 321 -29.18 -8.42 2.18
CA ARG A 321 -28.54 -7.24 1.63
C ARG A 321 -28.49 -6.13 2.69
N ILE A 322 -27.34 -5.92 3.30
CA ILE A 322 -26.97 -4.59 3.83
C ILE A 322 -26.66 -3.71 2.62
N THR A 323 -27.70 -3.15 1.99
CA THR A 323 -27.59 -2.25 0.82
C THR A 323 -28.28 -0.92 1.04
N SER A 324 -28.75 -0.62 2.25
CA SER A 324 -29.36 0.68 2.52
C SER A 324 -28.30 1.67 2.99
N LYS A 325 -28.44 2.93 2.57
CA LYS A 325 -27.65 4.05 3.05
C LYS A 325 -27.77 4.23 4.58
N GLU A 326 -28.91 3.83 5.14
CA GLU A 326 -29.19 3.85 6.58
C GLU A 326 -28.32 2.83 7.36
N ASP A 327 -28.00 1.68 6.77
CA ASP A 327 -27.08 0.72 7.39
C ASP A 327 -25.63 1.24 7.41
N MET A 328 -25.21 1.99 6.37
CA MET A 328 -23.86 2.58 6.35
C MET A 328 -23.73 3.77 7.32
N GLU A 329 -24.81 4.53 7.55
CA GLU A 329 -24.85 5.64 8.52
C GLU A 329 -24.89 5.14 9.98
N ALA A 330 -25.39 3.93 10.25
CA ALA A 330 -25.39 3.31 11.57
C ALA A 330 -23.98 2.89 12.06
N TYR A 331 -23.01 2.74 11.15
CA TYR A 331 -21.61 2.39 11.45
C TYR A 331 -20.64 3.54 11.13
N GLY A 332 -21.12 4.79 11.20
CA GLY A 332 -20.30 5.98 11.00
C GLY A 332 -19.06 6.05 11.92
N PRO A 333 -18.08 6.91 11.60
CA PRO A 333 -16.80 6.97 12.29
C PRO A 333 -16.97 7.17 13.79
N ARG A 334 -16.00 6.63 14.57
CA ARG A 334 -15.86 6.86 16.02
C ARG A 334 -16.02 8.35 16.33
N ASN A 335 -17.20 8.72 16.81
CA ASN A 335 -17.43 10.03 17.43
C ASN A 335 -17.06 9.90 18.91
N GLU A 336 -15.78 10.15 19.26
CA GLU A 336 -15.37 10.85 20.49
C GLU A 336 -14.05 11.60 20.26
#